data_AF-T1AZW4-F1
#
_entry.id   AF-T1AZW4-F1
#
_cell.length_a   1.000
_cell.length_b   1.000
_cell.length_c   1.000
_cell.angle_alpha   90.00
_cell.angle_beta   90.00
_cell.angle_gamma   90.00
#
_symmetry.space_group_name_H-M   'P 1'
#
loop_
_entity.id
_entity.type
_entity.pdbx_description
1 polymer ?
#
loop_
_entity_poly.entity_id
_entity_poly.type
_entity_poly.pdbx_seq_one_letter_code
_entity_poly.pdbx_strand_id
1 'polypeptide(L)'
;MLVVPGLDQDYPVNLGQILNRPPLPFSRGNLGEQDARAIAVVGARQASEHGLELAHRIAAGLTGHGITVLSGLARGTDAAAHRAALAAKGQVIAVMGHGPRS
;
A
#
# COMPACT_ATOMS: atom_id res chain seq x y z
N MET A 1 -13.74 -4.58 9.75
CA MET A 1 -12.44 -5.27 9.50
C MET A 1 -12.75 -6.75 9.44
N LEU A 2 -12.15 -7.45 8.48
CA LEU A 2 -12.43 -8.85 8.23
C LEU A 2 -11.13 -9.65 8.32
N VAL A 3 -11.23 -10.88 8.85
CA VAL A 3 -10.20 -11.90 8.69
C VAL A 3 -10.43 -12.53 7.33
N VAL A 4 -9.38 -12.59 6.49
CA VAL A 4 -9.49 -13.12 5.14
C VAL A 4 -8.71 -14.44 5.04
N PRO A 5 -9.37 -15.59 4.93
CA PRO A 5 -8.70 -16.88 4.75
C PRO A 5 -7.89 -16.97 3.45
N GLY A 6 -6.78 -17.72 3.46
CA GLY A 6 -5.89 -17.94 2.30
C GLY A 6 -6.50 -18.57 1.04
N LEU A 7 -7.75 -19.04 1.10
CA LEU A 7 -8.49 -19.62 -0.02
C LEU A 7 -9.71 -18.76 -0.42
N ASP A 8 -9.92 -17.64 0.28
CA ASP A 8 -11.01 -16.72 0.00
C ASP A 8 -10.72 -15.88 -1.26
N GLN A 9 -11.76 -15.56 -2.02
CA GLN A 9 -11.66 -14.68 -3.18
C GLN A 9 -11.19 -13.27 -2.81
N ASP A 10 -11.38 -12.86 -1.55
CA ASP A 10 -10.96 -11.56 -1.04
C ASP A 10 -9.48 -11.55 -0.60
N TYR A 11 -8.76 -12.68 -0.72
CA TYR A 11 -7.34 -12.76 -0.36
C TYR A 11 -6.49 -11.91 -1.32
N PRO A 12 -5.54 -11.08 -0.81
CA PRO A 12 -4.76 -10.19 -1.67
C PRO A 12 -3.97 -10.99 -2.72
N VAL A 13 -4.17 -10.67 -4.00
CA VAL A 13 -3.56 -11.35 -5.15
C VAL A 13 -2.04 -11.41 -5.01
N ASN A 14 -1.38 -10.30 -4.71
CA ASN A 14 0.09 -10.24 -4.59
C ASN A 14 0.58 -11.07 -3.41
N LEU A 15 -0.14 -11.04 -2.29
CA LEU A 15 0.20 -11.83 -1.12
C LEU A 15 -0.02 -13.32 -1.37
N GLY A 16 -0.95 -13.68 -2.25
CA GLY A 16 -1.22 -15.06 -2.66
C GLY A 16 -0.08 -15.71 -3.41
N GLN A 17 0.82 -14.90 -4.01
CA GLN A 17 1.93 -15.34 -4.86
C GLN A 17 3.23 -15.60 -4.10
N ILE A 18 3.36 -15.16 -2.84
CA ILE A 18 4.58 -15.38 -2.07
C ILE A 18 4.56 -16.75 -1.37
N LEU A 19 5.72 -17.40 -1.26
CA LEU A 19 5.84 -18.74 -0.66
C LEU A 19 5.36 -18.76 0.81
N ASN A 20 5.80 -17.78 1.60
CA ASN A 20 5.48 -17.67 3.03
C ASN A 20 4.28 -16.74 3.26
N ARG A 21 3.21 -16.90 2.47
CA ARG A 21 2.01 -16.08 2.60
C ARG A 21 1.33 -16.32 3.96
N PRO A 22 0.91 -15.26 4.67
CA PRO A 22 0.22 -15.42 5.95
C PRO A 22 -1.14 -16.09 5.75
N PRO A 23 -1.52 -17.09 6.56
CA PRO A 23 -2.75 -17.84 6.35
C PRO A 23 -4.02 -17.02 6.62
N LEU A 24 -3.93 -16.01 7.50
CA LEU A 24 -5.06 -15.21 7.98
C LEU A 24 -4.67 -13.72 8.12
N PRO A 25 -4.49 -12.97 7.02
CA PRO A 25 -4.38 -11.52 7.08
C PRO A 25 -5.68 -10.86 7.55
N PHE A 26 -5.54 -9.70 8.18
CA PHE A 26 -6.65 -8.80 8.45
C PHE A 26 -6.73 -7.73 7.36
N SER A 27 -7.93 -7.45 6.85
CA SER A 27 -8.16 -6.39 5.87
C SER A 27 -9.25 -5.42 6.33
N ARG A 28 -9.12 -4.17 5.88
CA ARG A 28 -10.13 -3.13 6.06
C ARG A 28 -10.16 -2.25 4.82
N GLY A 29 -11.35 -2.00 4.29
CA GLY A 29 -11.54 -1.30 3.03
C GLY A 29 -11.69 -2.28 1.87
N ASN A 30 -11.47 -1.80 0.65
CA ASN A 30 -11.58 -2.59 -0.57
C ASN A 30 -10.19 -2.69 -1.21
N LEU A 31 -9.63 -3.91 -1.29
CA LEU A 31 -8.39 -4.17 -2.03
C LEU A 31 -8.68 -4.41 -3.52
N GLY A 32 -9.79 -5.09 -3.81
CA GLY A 32 -10.28 -5.46 -5.14
C GLY A 32 -9.19 -5.98 -6.09
N GLU A 33 -9.40 -5.77 -7.39
CA GLU A 33 -8.41 -6.08 -8.43
C GLU A 33 -7.20 -5.14 -8.40
N GLN A 34 -7.28 -4.05 -7.63
CA GLN A 34 -6.29 -2.99 -7.58
C GLN A 34 -5.00 -3.41 -6.89
N ASP A 35 -5.04 -4.44 -6.03
CA ASP A 35 -3.84 -5.09 -5.51
C ASP A 35 -2.98 -5.65 -6.65
N ALA A 36 -3.57 -6.33 -7.64
CA ALA A 36 -2.83 -6.91 -8.76
C ALA A 36 -2.06 -5.88 -9.61
N ARG A 37 -2.41 -4.58 -9.50
CA ARG A 37 -1.71 -3.45 -10.14
C ARG A 37 -1.18 -2.45 -9.11
N ALA A 38 -0.52 -2.95 -8.07
CA ALA A 38 0.10 -2.12 -7.03
C ALA A 38 1.63 -2.06 -7.14
N ILE A 39 2.20 -0.90 -6.82
CA ILE A 39 3.65 -0.72 -6.66
C ILE A 39 3.96 -0.17 -5.28
N ALA A 40 4.92 -0.81 -4.61
CA ALA A 40 5.42 -0.37 -3.32
C ALA A 40 6.30 0.87 -3.45
N VAL A 41 5.98 1.95 -2.73
CA VAL A 41 6.84 3.13 -2.58
C VAL A 41 7.28 3.20 -1.12
N VAL A 42 8.54 2.83 -0.87
CA VAL A 42 9.11 2.70 0.49
C VAL A 42 10.41 3.49 0.62
N GLY A 43 10.75 3.87 1.84
CA GLY A 43 12.01 4.58 2.10
C GLY A 43 12.21 4.96 3.56
N ALA A 44 13.00 6.01 3.79
CA ALA A 44 13.41 6.40 5.13
C ALA A 44 12.27 7.04 5.95
N ARG A 45 12.24 6.72 7.25
CA ARG A 45 11.36 7.38 8.23
C ARG A 45 11.70 8.85 8.46
N GLN A 46 12.97 9.20 8.23
CA GLN A 46 13.53 10.55 8.27
C GLN A 46 14.15 10.84 6.90
N ALA A 47 13.31 10.95 5.88
CA ALA A 47 13.75 11.33 4.55
C ALA A 47 14.09 12.84 4.50
N SER A 48 15.08 13.20 3.67
CA SER A 48 15.35 14.59 3.33
C SER A 48 14.18 15.19 2.54
N GLU A 49 14.11 16.53 2.45
CA GLU A 49 13.09 17.20 1.63
C GLU A 49 13.11 16.69 0.19
N HIS A 50 14.30 16.54 -0.41
CA HIS A 50 14.45 15.95 -1.74
C HIS A 50 13.89 14.52 -1.83
N GLY A 51 14.15 13.68 -0.81
CA GLY A 51 13.61 12.33 -0.76
C GLY A 51 12.09 12.28 -0.64
N LEU A 52 11.50 13.22 0.11
CA LEU A 52 10.04 13.37 0.21
C LEU A 52 9.43 13.84 -1.11
N GLU A 53 10.07 14.81 -1.78
CA GLU A 53 9.63 15.31 -3.08
C GLU A 53 9.71 14.22 -4.15
N LEU A 54 10.79 13.44 -4.18
CA LEU A 54 10.94 12.32 -5.09
C LEU A 54 9.85 11.27 -4.87
N ALA A 55 9.61 10.87 -3.61
CA ALA A 55 8.55 9.94 -3.26
C ALA A 55 7.17 10.43 -3.71
N HIS A 56 6.90 11.73 -3.53
CA HIS A 56 5.68 12.36 -3.99
C HIS A 56 5.55 12.31 -5.51
N ARG A 57 6.59 12.69 -6.26
CA ARG A 57 6.58 12.70 -7.73
C ARG A 57 6.39 11.29 -8.30
N ILE A 58 7.06 10.30 -7.74
CA ILE A 58 6.92 8.90 -8.14
C ILE A 58 5.47 8.44 -7.91
N ALA A 59 4.94 8.62 -6.69
CA ALA A 59 3.60 8.17 -6.35
C ALA A 59 2.50 8.86 -7.18
N ALA A 60 2.63 10.17 -7.42
CA ALA A 60 1.71 10.89 -8.30
C ALA A 60 1.79 10.37 -9.76
N GLY A 61 3.01 10.12 -10.27
CA GLY A 61 3.21 9.56 -11.60
C GLY A 61 2.60 8.16 -11.76
N LEU A 62 2.82 7.28 -10.79
CA LEU A 62 2.22 5.94 -10.74
C LEU A 62 0.70 6.03 -10.76
N THR A 63 0.14 6.88 -9.90
CA THR A 63 -1.31 7.09 -9.80
C THR A 63 -1.90 7.60 -11.11
N GLY A 64 -1.22 8.53 -11.80
CA GLY A 64 -1.66 9.03 -13.10
C GLY A 64 -1.73 7.96 -14.19
N HIS A 65 -1.07 6.83 -14.02
CA HIS A 65 -1.13 5.66 -14.92
C HIS A 65 -2.08 4.57 -14.41
N GLY A 66 -2.92 4.87 -13.41
CA GLY A 66 -3.86 3.91 -12.82
C GLY A 66 -3.19 2.83 -11.98
N ILE A 67 -1.97 3.06 -11.50
CA ILE A 67 -1.24 2.13 -10.62
C ILE A 67 -1.53 2.49 -9.16
N THR A 68 -1.91 1.48 -8.37
CA THR A 68 -2.14 1.62 -6.94
C THR A 68 -0.83 1.83 -6.19
N VAL A 69 -0.78 2.79 -5.28
CA VAL A 69 0.41 3.01 -4.45
C VAL A 69 0.29 2.23 -3.14
N LEU A 70 1.23 1.30 -2.92
CA LEU A 70 1.32 0.48 -1.71
C LEU A 70 2.46 0.98 -0.80
N SER A 71 2.24 1.07 0.52
CA SER A 71 3.30 1.43 1.47
C SER A 71 2.96 1.05 2.93
N GLY A 72 3.86 1.35 3.89
CA GLY A 72 3.83 0.86 5.27
C GLY A 72 3.20 1.80 6.31
N LEU A 73 2.58 2.91 5.90
CA LEU A 73 2.07 3.98 6.78
C LEU A 73 3.09 4.62 7.73
N ALA A 74 4.40 4.44 7.50
CA ALA A 74 5.40 5.09 8.31
C ALA A 74 5.46 6.62 8.06
N ARG A 75 6.10 7.36 8.98
CA ARG A 75 6.50 8.75 8.69
C ARG A 75 7.53 8.77 7.55
N GLY A 76 7.73 9.94 6.94
CA GLY A 76 8.72 10.11 5.88
C GLY A 76 8.17 9.67 4.53
N THR A 77 8.91 8.80 3.84
CA THR A 77 8.62 8.36 2.46
C THR A 77 7.22 7.79 2.29
N ASP A 78 6.79 6.84 3.12
CA ASP A 78 5.48 6.19 3.01
C ASP A 78 4.33 7.22 3.08
N ALA A 79 4.40 8.13 4.05
CA ALA A 79 3.41 9.19 4.21
C ALA A 79 3.39 10.17 3.02
N ALA A 80 4.55 10.50 2.45
CA ALA A 80 4.63 11.33 1.25
C ALA A 80 4.00 10.65 0.03
N ALA A 81 4.31 9.36 -0.17
CA ALA A 81 3.75 8.57 -1.26
C ALA A 81 2.23 8.42 -1.17
N HIS A 82 1.71 8.07 0.01
CA HIS A 82 0.26 7.96 0.21
C HIS A 82 -0.46 9.30 0.01
N ARG A 83 0.08 10.41 0.54
CA ARG A 83 -0.52 11.73 0.34
C ARG A 83 -0.57 12.12 -1.13
N ALA A 84 0.50 11.88 -1.88
CA ALA A 84 0.56 12.18 -3.30
C ALA A 84 -0.47 11.39 -4.11
N ALA A 85 -0.57 10.08 -3.85
CA ALA A 85 -1.54 9.21 -4.51
C ALA A 85 -2.99 9.63 -4.20
N LEU A 86 -3.31 9.92 -2.93
CA LEU A 86 -4.62 10.42 -2.52
C LEU A 86 -4.95 11.78 -3.16
N ALA A 87 -4.00 12.70 -3.21
CA ALA A 87 -4.16 14.01 -3.85
C ALA A 87 -4.44 13.88 -5.36
N ALA A 88 -3.84 12.88 -6.00
CA ALA A 88 -4.11 12.51 -7.39
C ALA A 88 -5.39 11.66 -7.56
N LYS A 89 -6.21 11.51 -6.50
CA LYS A 89 -7.46 10.72 -6.47
C LYS A 89 -7.26 9.24 -6.83
N GLY A 90 -6.07 8.72 -6.54
CA GLY A 90 -5.70 7.32 -6.72
C GLY A 90 -6.13 6.41 -5.58
N GLN A 91 -5.91 5.12 -5.80
CA GLN A 91 -6.02 4.09 -4.77
C GLN A 91 -4.70 3.95 -4.01
N VAL A 92 -4.82 3.69 -2.70
CA VAL A 92 -3.68 3.41 -1.83
C VAL A 92 -3.92 2.15 -1.02
N ILE A 93 -2.87 1.34 -0.85
CA ILE A 93 -2.88 0.17 0.01
C ILE A 93 -1.85 0.37 1.12
N ALA A 94 -2.29 0.23 2.36
CA ALA A 94 -1.44 0.35 3.53
C ALA A 94 -1.20 -1.02 4.17
N VAL A 95 0.07 -1.38 4.38
CA VAL A 95 0.47 -2.59 5.11
C VAL A 95 0.98 -2.21 6.49
N MET A 96 0.27 -2.64 7.54
CA MET A 96 0.63 -2.33 8.93
C MET A 96 1.41 -3.49 9.56
N GLY A 97 2.52 -3.17 10.21
CA GLY A 97 3.33 -4.13 10.99
C GLY A 97 2.77 -4.43 12.39
N HIS A 98 1.54 -4.02 12.68
CA HIS A 98 0.89 -4.27 13.96
C HIS A 98 -0.56 -4.73 13.76
N GLY A 99 -1.11 -5.37 14.78
CA GLY A 99 -2.50 -5.76 14.79
C GLY A 99 -3.43 -4.54 14.65
N PRO A 100 -4.59 -4.71 14.02
CA PRO A 100 -5.58 -3.67 13.93
C PRO A 100 -6.00 -3.17 15.32
N ARG A 101 -6.17 -1.85 15.48
CA ARG A 101 -6.69 -1.29 16.73
C ARG A 101 -8.22 -1.28 16.69
N SER A 102 -8.82 -1.72 17.79
CA SER A 102 -10.27 -1.71 18.07
C SER A 102 -10.85 -0.31 18.07
#